data_AF-A0A944JX93-F1
#
_entry.id   AF-A0A944JX93-F1
#
_cell.length_a   1.000
_cell.length_b   1.000
_cell.length_c   1.000
_cell.angle_alpha   90.00
_cell.angle_beta   90.00
_cell.angle_gamma   90.00
#
_symmetry.space_group_name_H-M   'P 1'
#
loop_
_entity.id
_entity.type
_entity.pdbx_description
1 polymer ?
#
loop_
_entity_poly.entity_id
_entity_poly.type
_entity_poly.pdbx_seq_one_letter_code
_entity_poly.pdbx_strand_id
1 'polypeptide(L)'
;MTGGRLESAPRYATDITADDAWAVYEFVMPRLDALLSTHDAGSEQHRIAEALAEALATLVLRLDTEILRPTRKPHPIRPATLSPPVWTEEQLRAAEERRRDVIHQSWDDLCALVRPWQGSEGYDEVRWRMVDFRDAARETYYDRTCAELAIALRAERP
;
A
#
# COMPACT_ATOMS: atom_id res chain seq x y z
N MET A 1 -27.81 8.27 -20.08
CA MET A 1 -26.85 9.01 -19.25
C MET A 1 -25.62 8.14 -19.07
N THR A 2 -24.66 8.25 -19.99
CA THR A 2 -23.34 7.64 -19.86
C THR A 2 -22.54 8.51 -18.91
N GLY A 3 -22.55 8.14 -17.62
CA GLY A 3 -21.63 8.70 -16.64
C GLY A 3 -20.22 8.32 -17.06
N GLY A 4 -19.52 9.25 -17.73
CA GLY A 4 -18.10 9.14 -17.97
C GLY A 4 -17.44 8.99 -16.61
N ARG A 5 -16.98 7.77 -16.31
CA ARG A 5 -16.07 7.51 -15.20
C ARG A 5 -14.89 8.44 -15.49
N LEU A 6 -14.75 9.51 -14.72
CA LEU A 6 -13.53 10.31 -14.74
C LEU A 6 -12.43 9.29 -14.45
N GLU A 7 -11.65 8.95 -15.46
CA GLU A 7 -10.49 8.07 -15.29
C GLU A 7 -9.58 8.80 -14.32
N SER A 8 -9.64 8.41 -13.06
CA SER A 8 -8.73 8.92 -12.04
C SER A 8 -7.31 8.65 -12.53
N ALA A 9 -6.45 9.66 -12.46
CA ALA A 9 -5.03 9.51 -12.77
C ALA A 9 -4.46 8.27 -12.04
N PRO A 10 -3.49 7.54 -12.61
CA PRO A 10 -2.92 6.38 -11.95
C PRO A 10 -2.40 6.74 -10.56
N ARG A 11 -2.55 5.81 -9.60
CA ARG A 11 -1.95 5.96 -8.28
C ARG A 11 -0.66 5.18 -8.22
N TYR A 12 0.41 5.82 -7.75
CA TYR A 12 1.69 5.17 -7.56
C TYR A 12 1.93 4.86 -6.08
N ALA A 13 2.76 3.85 -5.81
CA ALA A 13 3.19 3.55 -4.45
C ALA A 13 3.96 4.72 -3.81
N THR A 14 4.65 5.52 -4.64
CA THR A 14 5.38 6.72 -4.21
C THR A 14 4.49 7.88 -3.77
N ASP A 15 3.19 7.84 -4.10
CA ASP A 15 2.24 8.89 -3.73
C ASP A 15 1.61 8.63 -2.37
N ILE A 16 1.82 7.43 -1.80
CA ILE A 16 1.27 7.06 -0.50
C ILE A 16 2.10 7.75 0.58
N THR A 17 1.40 8.49 1.42
CA THR A 17 1.94 9.19 2.59
C THR A 17 1.60 8.46 3.89
N ALA A 18 2.33 8.74 4.96
CA ALA A 18 2.00 8.22 6.28
C ALA A 18 0.59 8.70 6.71
N ASP A 19 0.24 9.93 6.37
CA ASP A 19 -1.08 10.51 6.63
C ASP A 19 -2.20 9.73 5.92
N ASP A 20 -1.95 9.11 4.77
CA ASP A 20 -2.92 8.25 4.11
C ASP A 20 -3.21 6.99 4.93
N ALA A 21 -2.17 6.35 5.47
CA ALA A 21 -2.31 5.17 6.31
C ALA A 21 -3.03 5.50 7.62
N TRP A 22 -2.66 6.61 8.27
CA TRP A 22 -3.30 7.06 9.51
C TRP A 22 -4.75 7.48 9.29
N ALA A 23 -5.10 8.09 8.15
CA ALA A 23 -6.50 8.40 7.85
C ALA A 23 -7.40 7.15 7.77
N VAL A 24 -6.87 6.02 7.26
CA VAL A 24 -7.61 4.74 7.30
C VAL A 24 -7.74 4.25 8.74
N TYR A 25 -6.68 4.34 9.53
CA TYR A 25 -6.71 3.97 10.96
C TYR A 25 -7.79 4.73 11.72
N GLU A 26 -7.81 6.05 11.61
CA GLU A 26 -8.77 6.94 12.28
C GLU A 26 -10.21 6.68 11.84
N PHE A 27 -10.40 6.24 10.59
CA PHE A 27 -11.71 5.85 10.09
C PHE A 27 -12.17 4.48 10.60
N VAL A 28 -11.31 3.46 10.57
CA VAL A 28 -11.70 2.08 10.87
C VAL A 28 -11.72 1.81 12.38
N MET A 29 -10.77 2.34 13.15
CA MET A 29 -10.60 1.98 14.55
C MET A 29 -11.84 2.24 15.41
N PRO A 30 -12.53 3.40 15.33
CA PRO A 30 -13.74 3.63 16.11
C PRO A 30 -14.87 2.64 15.81
N ARG A 31 -14.93 2.10 14.58
CA ARG A 31 -15.92 1.10 14.17
C ARG A 31 -15.59 -0.27 14.74
N LEU A 32 -14.31 -0.64 14.77
CA LEU A 32 -13.85 -1.86 15.42
C LEU A 32 -14.04 -1.79 16.95
N ASP A 33 -13.76 -0.64 17.57
CA ASP A 33 -14.00 -0.40 18.99
C ASP A 33 -15.49 -0.55 19.36
N ALA A 34 -16.39 -0.06 18.50
CA ALA A 34 -17.82 -0.23 18.67
C ALA A 34 -18.23 -1.72 18.60
N LEU A 35 -17.67 -2.50 17.67
CA LEU A 35 -17.91 -3.94 17.58
C LEU A 35 -17.38 -4.67 18.82
N LEU A 36 -16.15 -4.36 19.25
CA LEU A 36 -15.53 -4.94 20.44
C LEU A 36 -16.35 -4.68 21.70
N SER A 37 -16.92 -3.48 21.83
CA SER A 37 -17.75 -3.08 22.97
C SER A 37 -19.15 -3.70 22.95
N THR A 38 -19.66 -4.05 21.76
CA THR A 38 -21.02 -4.60 21.59
C THR A 38 -21.07 -6.11 21.85
N HIS A 39 -19.97 -6.82 21.62
CA HIS A 39 -19.92 -8.28 21.71
C HIS A 39 -19.16 -8.75 22.95
N ASP A 40 -19.68 -9.78 23.61
CA ASP A 40 -19.04 -10.38 24.78
C ASP A 40 -17.60 -10.79 24.47
N ALA A 41 -16.70 -10.52 25.42
CA ALA A 41 -15.31 -10.94 25.33
C ALA A 41 -15.22 -12.46 25.12
N GLY A 42 -14.45 -12.87 24.11
CA GLY A 42 -14.28 -14.29 23.73
C GLY A 42 -15.35 -14.84 22.78
N SER A 43 -16.39 -14.07 22.44
CA SER A 43 -17.26 -14.38 21.30
C SER A 43 -16.47 -14.38 19.98
N GLU A 44 -17.00 -15.06 18.96
CA GLU A 44 -16.35 -15.10 17.65
C GLU A 44 -16.22 -13.70 17.03
N GLN A 45 -17.27 -12.88 17.14
CA GLN A 45 -17.29 -11.51 16.64
C GLN A 45 -16.26 -10.63 17.33
N HIS A 46 -16.12 -10.76 18.66
CA HIS A 46 -15.10 -10.03 19.41
C HIS A 46 -13.69 -10.42 18.95
N ARG A 47 -13.39 -11.72 18.82
CA ARG A 47 -12.08 -12.19 18.33
C ARG A 47 -11.79 -11.73 16.91
N ILE A 48 -12.79 -11.70 16.02
CA ILE A 48 -12.64 -11.20 14.65
C ILE A 48 -12.33 -9.70 14.67
N ALA A 49 -13.07 -8.91 15.44
CA ALA A 49 -12.83 -7.47 15.54
C ALA A 49 -11.45 -7.16 16.14
N GLU A 50 -11.01 -7.92 17.13
CA GLU A 50 -9.68 -7.81 17.74
C GLU A 50 -8.57 -8.13 16.73
N ALA A 51 -8.69 -9.25 16.00
CA ALA A 51 -7.73 -9.62 14.96
C ALA A 51 -7.67 -8.58 13.82
N LEU A 52 -8.81 -7.99 13.44
CA LEU A 52 -8.85 -6.91 12.45
C LEU A 52 -8.20 -5.63 12.96
N ALA A 53 -8.37 -5.29 14.24
CA ALA A 53 -7.72 -4.13 14.84
C ALA A 53 -6.20 -4.30 14.90
N GLU A 54 -5.71 -5.50 15.24
CA GLU A 54 -4.29 -5.84 15.22
C GLU A 54 -3.70 -5.80 13.79
N ALA A 55 -4.41 -6.38 12.82
CA ALA A 55 -4.00 -6.34 11.41
C ALA A 55 -3.91 -4.90 10.89
N LEU A 56 -4.92 -4.07 11.20
CA LEU A 56 -4.95 -2.66 10.86
C LEU A 56 -3.75 -1.91 11.46
N ALA A 57 -3.51 -2.06 12.77
CA ALA A 57 -2.40 -1.41 13.45
C ALA A 57 -1.04 -1.86 12.86
N THR A 58 -0.89 -3.15 12.56
CA THR A 58 0.32 -3.72 11.96
C THR A 58 0.60 -3.13 10.57
N LEU A 59 -0.42 -3.03 9.71
CA LEU A 59 -0.28 -2.45 8.37
C LEU A 59 0.08 -0.96 8.43
N VAL A 60 -0.59 -0.20 9.30
CA VAL A 60 -0.35 1.24 9.46
C VAL A 60 1.07 1.51 9.96
N LEU A 61 1.52 0.80 11.00
CA LEU A 61 2.88 0.95 11.53
C LEU A 61 3.95 0.50 10.53
N ARG A 62 3.66 -0.53 9.72
CA ARG A 62 4.55 -0.98 8.65
C ARG A 62 4.69 0.09 7.57
N LEU A 63 3.57 0.66 7.11
CA LEU A 63 3.57 1.76 6.14
C LEU A 63 4.29 3.00 6.69
N ASP A 64 3.98 3.41 7.92
CA ASP A 64 4.64 4.53 8.59
C ASP A 64 6.16 4.33 8.65
N THR A 65 6.60 3.13 9.06
CA THR A 65 8.02 2.77 9.12
C THR A 65 8.68 2.84 7.75
N GLU A 66 8.06 2.25 6.71
CA GLU A 66 8.65 2.23 5.38
C GLU A 66 8.62 3.62 4.72
N ILE A 67 7.58 4.41 4.91
CA ILE A 67 7.46 5.76 4.33
C ILE A 67 8.43 6.72 5.03
N LEU A 68 8.48 6.72 6.36
CA LEU A 68 9.30 7.65 7.14
C LEU A 68 10.77 7.26 7.22
N ARG A 69 11.14 5.98 7.07
CA ARG A 69 12.55 5.61 6.97
C ARG A 69 13.11 6.27 5.71
N PRO A 70 14.03 7.24 5.84
CA PRO A 70 14.89 7.54 4.72
C PRO A 70 15.63 6.24 4.40
N THR A 71 16.11 6.07 3.17
CA THR A 71 17.10 5.04 2.81
C THR A 71 18.42 5.29 3.57
N ARG A 72 18.37 5.26 4.90
CA ARG A 72 19.50 5.37 5.79
C ARG A 72 20.27 4.08 5.59
N LYS A 73 21.53 4.22 5.16
CA LYS A 73 22.52 3.15 5.16
C LYS A 73 22.38 2.41 6.49
N PRO A 74 22.09 1.10 6.50
CA PRO A 74 21.87 0.38 7.74
C PRO A 74 23.10 0.58 8.61
N HIS A 75 22.87 1.17 9.79
CA HIS A 75 23.93 1.34 10.74
C HIS A 75 24.35 -0.05 11.19
N PRO A 76 25.62 -0.44 10.98
CA PRO A 76 26.09 -1.72 11.48
C PRO A 76 25.99 -1.67 13.00
N ILE A 77 25.09 -2.47 13.57
CA ILE A 77 25.15 -2.87 14.98
C ILE A 77 26.33 -3.86 15.06
N ARG A 78 27.56 -3.35 14.92
CA ARG A 78 28.79 -4.16 15.02
C ARG A 78 29.87 -3.41 15.79
N PRO A 79 30.76 -4.13 16.50
CA PRO A 79 31.87 -3.55 17.23
C PRO A 79 32.75 -2.71 16.27
N ALA A 80 33.32 -1.62 16.80
CA ALA A 80 34.04 -0.57 16.07
C ALA A 80 35.30 -1.00 15.27
N THR A 81 35.56 -2.30 15.12
CA THR A 81 36.78 -2.84 14.49
C THR A 81 36.57 -3.34 13.06
N LEU A 82 35.34 -3.39 12.55
CA LEU A 82 35.07 -3.76 11.15
C LEU A 82 34.46 -2.57 10.42
N SER A 83 35.14 -2.08 9.37
CA SER A 83 34.62 -1.05 8.48
C SER A 83 33.19 -1.42 8.03
N PRO A 84 32.23 -0.48 8.04
CA PRO A 84 30.89 -0.74 7.55
C PRO A 84 30.96 -1.29 6.12
N PRO A 85 30.13 -2.26 5.75
CA PRO A 85 30.00 -2.62 4.35
C PRO A 85 29.60 -1.37 3.57
N VAL A 86 30.41 -0.98 2.58
CA VAL A 86 30.05 0.08 1.64
C VAL A 86 28.98 -0.50 0.73
N TRP A 87 27.77 0.05 0.83
CA TRP A 87 26.67 -0.37 -0.04
C TRP A 87 26.96 0.10 -1.47
N THR A 88 26.83 -0.81 -2.45
CA THR A 88 26.90 -0.46 -3.86
C THR A 88 25.63 0.29 -4.28
N GLU A 89 25.70 1.08 -5.34
CA GLU A 89 24.51 1.75 -5.92
C GLU A 89 23.42 0.74 -6.33
N GLU A 90 23.84 -0.45 -6.77
CA GLU A 90 22.93 -1.55 -7.11
C GLU A 90 22.20 -2.06 -5.86
N GLN A 91 22.90 -2.21 -4.73
CA GLN A 91 22.29 -2.62 -3.47
C GLN A 91 21.31 -1.56 -2.94
N LEU A 92 21.64 -0.26 -3.09
CA LEU A 92 20.74 0.83 -2.74
C LEU A 92 19.49 0.83 -3.62
N ARG A 93 19.65 0.67 -4.94
CA ARG A 93 18.52 0.54 -5.87
C ARG A 93 17.63 -0.65 -5.54
N ALA A 94 18.22 -1.83 -5.30
CA ALA A 94 17.48 -3.04 -4.94
C ALA A 94 16.75 -2.91 -3.59
N ALA A 95 17.30 -2.16 -2.64
CA ALA A 95 16.65 -1.90 -1.35
C ALA A 95 15.48 -0.94 -1.47
N GLU A 96 15.65 0.17 -2.19
CA GLU A 96 14.57 1.09 -2.53
C GLU A 96 13.47 0.39 -3.34
N GLU A 97 13.87 -0.55 -4.20
CA GLU A 97 12.95 -1.36 -4.97
C GLU A 97 12.05 -2.20 -4.07
N ARG A 98 12.66 -2.99 -3.16
CA ARG A 98 11.91 -3.80 -2.18
C ARG A 98 11.03 -2.95 -1.27
N ARG A 99 11.50 -1.76 -0.87
CA ARG A 99 10.73 -0.82 -0.06
C ARG A 99 9.43 -0.41 -0.76
N ARG A 100 9.49 -0.06 -2.05
CA ARG A 100 8.29 0.27 -2.84
C ARG A 100 7.33 -0.92 -2.97
N ASP A 101 7.86 -2.14 -3.15
CA ASP A 101 7.02 -3.34 -3.18
C ASP A 101 6.28 -3.54 -1.85
N VAL A 102 6.95 -3.30 -0.71
CA VAL A 102 6.33 -3.39 0.61
C VAL A 102 5.25 -2.33 0.81
N ILE A 103 5.51 -1.07 0.42
CA ILE A 103 4.53 0.02 0.50
C ILE A 103 3.30 -0.32 -0.33
N HIS A 104 3.50 -0.74 -1.58
CA HIS A 104 2.44 -1.15 -2.49
C HIS A 104 1.56 -2.25 -1.87
N GLN A 105 2.17 -3.37 -1.47
CA GLN A 105 1.42 -4.51 -0.91
C GLN A 105 0.67 -4.12 0.37
N SER A 106 1.34 -3.41 1.29
CA SER A 106 0.74 -3.06 2.58
C SER A 106 -0.42 -2.08 2.42
N TRP A 107 -0.34 -1.19 1.43
CA TRP A 107 -1.43 -0.27 1.09
C TRP A 107 -2.62 -0.97 0.45
N ASP A 108 -2.38 -1.91 -0.47
CA ASP A 108 -3.45 -2.70 -1.08
C ASP A 108 -4.18 -3.56 -0.06
N ASP A 109 -3.44 -4.16 0.89
CA ASP A 109 -4.00 -4.91 2.01
C ASP A 109 -4.87 -4.01 2.90
N LEU A 110 -4.41 -2.78 3.16
CA LEU A 110 -5.15 -1.78 3.95
C LEU A 110 -6.43 -1.34 3.22
N CYS A 111 -6.37 -1.11 1.91
CA CYS A 111 -7.51 -0.80 1.06
C CYS A 111 -8.52 -1.96 1.02
N ALA A 112 -8.04 -3.20 0.96
CA ALA A 112 -8.89 -4.39 1.02
C ALA A 112 -9.60 -4.51 2.38
N LEU A 113 -8.89 -4.20 3.47
CA LEU A 113 -9.44 -4.21 4.83
C LEU A 113 -10.57 -3.20 5.00
N VAL A 114 -10.43 -1.98 4.47
CA VAL A 114 -11.46 -0.92 4.61
C VAL A 114 -12.62 -1.05 3.63
N ARG A 115 -12.49 -1.83 2.55
CA ARG A 115 -13.52 -2.00 1.51
C ARG A 115 -14.93 -2.36 2.01
N PRO A 116 -15.15 -3.17 3.07
CA PRO A 116 -16.48 -3.45 3.58
C PRO A 116 -17.29 -2.21 4.01
N TRP A 117 -16.61 -1.08 4.27
CA TRP A 117 -17.24 0.18 4.63
C TRP A 117 -17.44 1.14 3.45
N GLN A 118 -17.25 0.69 2.21
CA GLN A 118 -17.49 1.50 1.03
C GLN A 118 -18.93 2.06 1.03
N GLY A 119 -19.07 3.36 0.79
CA GLY A 119 -20.35 4.09 0.83
C GLY A 119 -20.81 4.51 2.23
N SER A 120 -20.07 4.16 3.29
CA SER A 120 -20.32 4.67 4.64
C SER A 120 -19.86 6.12 4.78
N GLU A 121 -20.49 6.88 5.68
CA GLU A 121 -20.07 8.26 5.98
C GLU A 121 -18.60 8.31 6.40
N GLY A 122 -17.84 9.21 5.76
CA GLY A 122 -16.41 9.39 5.97
C GLY A 122 -15.50 8.46 5.15
N TYR A 123 -16.06 7.56 4.34
CA TYR A 123 -15.27 6.73 3.43
C TYR A 123 -14.75 7.57 2.25
N ASP A 124 -13.44 7.60 2.03
CA ASP A 124 -12.82 8.36 0.95
C ASP A 124 -12.47 7.43 -0.24
N GLU A 125 -13.38 7.32 -1.21
CA GLU A 125 -13.19 6.45 -2.39
C GLU A 125 -12.05 6.90 -3.30
N VAL A 126 -11.75 8.20 -3.31
CA VAL A 126 -10.68 8.75 -4.15
C VAL A 126 -9.33 8.42 -3.53
N ARG A 127 -9.25 8.56 -2.19
CA ARG A 127 -8.04 8.35 -1.42
C ARG A 127 -7.79 6.89 -1.03
N TRP A 128 -8.79 6.03 -0.89
CA TRP A 128 -8.60 4.64 -0.44
C TRP A 128 -8.86 3.65 -1.56
N ARG A 129 -7.98 3.68 -2.56
CA ARG A 129 -8.00 2.77 -3.70
C ARG A 129 -6.64 2.10 -3.88
N MET A 130 -6.70 0.91 -4.48
CA MET A 130 -5.52 0.13 -4.84
C MET A 130 -4.58 0.93 -5.73
N VAL A 131 -3.29 0.64 -5.62
CA VAL A 131 -2.24 1.22 -6.46
C VAL A 131 -2.30 0.57 -7.84
N ASP A 132 -2.22 1.39 -8.89
CA ASP A 132 -2.25 0.90 -10.27
C ASP A 132 -0.85 0.46 -10.71
N PHE A 133 0.14 1.26 -10.35
CA PHE A 133 1.53 1.02 -10.72
C PHE A 133 2.48 1.30 -9.57
N ARG A 134 3.57 0.55 -9.53
CA ARG A 134 4.59 0.77 -8.50
C ARG A 134 5.27 2.14 -8.59
N ASP A 135 5.56 2.58 -9.80
CA ASP A 135 6.08 3.90 -10.14
C ASP A 135 5.81 4.22 -11.63
N ALA A 136 6.11 5.46 -12.04
CA ALA A 136 5.93 5.93 -13.42
C ALA A 136 6.77 5.16 -14.44
N ALA A 137 7.93 4.61 -14.03
CA ALA A 137 8.74 3.79 -14.92
C ALA A 137 8.05 2.46 -15.23
N ARG A 138 7.34 1.89 -14.24
CA ARG A 138 6.57 0.67 -14.41
C ARG A 138 5.33 0.88 -15.27
N GLU A 139 4.65 2.02 -15.13
CA GLU A 139 3.57 2.43 -16.03
C GLU A 139 4.08 2.54 -17.47
N THR A 140 5.18 3.27 -17.70
CA THR A 140 5.76 3.42 -19.04
C THR A 140 6.13 2.06 -19.66
N TYR A 141 6.65 1.13 -18.85
CA TYR A 141 6.94 -0.24 -19.29
C TYR A 141 5.66 -0.99 -19.70
N TYR A 142 4.61 -0.86 -18.90
CA TYR A 142 3.31 -1.47 -19.17
C TYR A 142 2.71 -0.93 -20.47
N ASP A 143 2.67 0.39 -20.64
CA ASP A 143 2.14 1.05 -21.84
C ASP A 143 2.87 0.62 -23.10
N ARG A 144 4.21 0.55 -23.05
CA ARG A 144 5.02 0.04 -24.17
C ARG A 144 4.67 -1.41 -24.49
N THR A 145 4.55 -2.26 -23.48
CA THR A 145 4.22 -3.68 -23.67
C THR A 145 2.83 -3.83 -24.30
N CYS A 146 1.86 -3.06 -23.84
CA CYS A 146 0.52 -3.04 -24.40
C CYS A 146 0.51 -2.55 -25.85
N ALA A 147 1.30 -1.52 -26.18
CA ALA A 147 1.44 -1.02 -27.55
C ALA A 147 2.06 -2.08 -28.49
N GLU A 148 3.12 -2.76 -28.04
CA GLU A 148 3.76 -3.85 -28.79
C GLU A 148 2.79 -5.02 -29.05
N LEU A 149 2.05 -5.44 -28.02
CA LEU A 149 1.03 -6.49 -28.15
C LEU A 149 -0.12 -6.09 -29.08
N ALA A 150 -0.59 -4.84 -29.00
CA ALA A 150 -1.63 -4.34 -29.89
C ALA A 150 -1.19 -4.32 -31.36
N ILE A 151 0.09 -4.01 -31.62
CA ILE A 151 0.69 -4.10 -32.97
C ILE A 151 0.74 -5.55 -33.44
N ALA A 152 1.22 -6.48 -32.60
CA ALA A 152 1.28 -7.90 -32.93
C ALA A 152 -0.11 -8.47 -33.26
N LEU A 153 -1.11 -8.21 -32.42
CA LEU A 153 -2.49 -8.68 -32.63
C LEU A 153 -3.16 -8.07 -33.88
N ARG A 154 -2.76 -6.86 -34.30
CA ARG A 154 -3.24 -6.26 -35.56
C ARG A 154 -2.56 -6.89 -36.78
N ALA A 155 -1.28 -7.24 -36.68
CA ALA A 155 -0.55 -7.92 -37.74
C ALA A 155 -1.07 -9.36 -37.99
N GLU A 156 -1.68 -9.98 -36.98
CA GLU A 156 -2.28 -11.33 -37.06
C GLU A 156 -3.73 -11.35 -37.56
N ARG A 157 -4.37 -10.19 -37.77
CA ARG A 157 -5.71 -10.12 -38.37
C ARG A 157 -5.60 -10.08 -39.90
N PRO A 158 -6.10 -11.10 -40.62
CA PRO A 158 -6.06 -11.17 -42.09
C PRO A 158 -6.95 -10.12 -42.77
#